data_AF-A0A0J1B5S7-F1
#
_entry.id   AF-A0A0J1B5S7-F1
#
_cell.length_a   1.000
_cell.length_b   1.000
_cell.length_c   1.000
_cell.angle_alpha   90.00
_cell.angle_beta   90.00
_cell.angle_gamma   90.00
#
_symmetry.space_group_name_H-M   'P 1'
#
loop_
_entity.id
_entity.type
_entity.pdbx_description
1 polymer ?
#
loop_
_entity_poly.entity_id
_entity_poly.type
_entity_poly.pdbx_seq_one_letter_code
_entity_poly.pdbx_strand_id
1 'polypeptide(L)' 'MDKKAKKRLDVINKKLQTLRPRLAGSKEQADDLDELKELEDEIKSLEEEAAKLRAS' A
#
# COMPACT_ATOMS: atom_id res chain seq x y z
N MET A 1 2.96 -19.57 -4.11
CA MET A 1 3.95 -18.75 -3.36
C MET A 1 5.16 -19.51 -2.83
N ASP A 2 6.34 -19.14 -3.33
CA ASP A 2 7.63 -19.51 -2.73
C ASP A 2 7.93 -18.69 -1.44
N LYS A 3 8.98 -19.07 -0.70
CA LYS A 3 9.41 -18.39 0.54
C LYS A 3 9.72 -16.89 0.32
N LYS A 4 10.29 -16.53 -0.84
CA LYS A 4 10.59 -15.13 -1.21
C LYS A 4 9.29 -14.36 -1.47
N ALA A 5 8.36 -14.91 -2.25
CA ALA A 5 7.07 -14.30 -2.51
C ALA A 5 6.27 -14.07 -1.22
N LYS A 6 6.27 -15.04 -0.29
CA LYS A 6 5.63 -14.90 1.02
C LYS A 6 6.25 -13.76 1.84
N LYS A 7 7.59 -13.70 1.92
CA LYS A 7 8.29 -12.62 2.62
C LYS A 7 8.03 -11.25 1.99
N ARG A 8 7.93 -11.18 0.66
CA ARG A 8 7.60 -9.96 -0.05
C ARG A 8 6.17 -9.50 0.26
N LEU A 9 5.20 -10.43 0.26
CA LEU A 9 3.83 -10.15 0.66
C LEU A 9 3.74 -9.65 2.11
N ASP A 10 4.50 -10.25 3.04
CA ASP A 10 4.55 -9.78 4.44
C ASP A 10 5.08 -8.34 4.54
N VAL A 11 6.11 -7.99 3.78
CA VAL A 11 6.63 -6.62 3.72
C VAL A 11 5.60 -5.64 3.15
N ILE A 12 4.92 -6.03 2.07
CA ILE A 12 3.85 -5.22 1.46
C ILE A 12 2.71 -4.99 2.44
N ASN A 13 2.24 -6.05 3.11
CA ASN A 13 1.17 -5.93 4.10
C ASN A 13 1.56 -5.00 5.25
N LYS A 14 2.82 -5.05 5.73
CA LYS A 14 3.33 -4.13 6.75
C LYS A 14 3.33 -2.68 6.28
N LYS A 15 3.73 -2.42 5.03
CA LYS A 15 3.66 -1.07 4.45
C LYS A 15 2.22 -0.58 4.31
N LEU A 16 1.31 -1.44 3.87
CA LEU A 16 -0.11 -1.08 3.77
C LEU A 16 -0.74 -0.76 5.13
N GLN A 17 -0.30 -1.43 6.21
CA GLN A 17 -0.73 -1.12 7.58
C GLN A 17 -0.33 0.30 8.02
N THR A 18 0.76 0.85 7.51
CA THR A 18 1.20 2.22 7.82
C THR A 18 0.61 3.26 6.87
N LEU A 19 0.49 2.93 5.58
CA LEU A 19 0.05 3.89 4.56
C LEU A 19 -1.46 4.15 4.61
N ARG A 20 -2.29 3.15 4.91
CA ARG A 20 -3.76 3.32 4.96
C ARG A 20 -4.21 4.32 6.03
N PRO A 21 -3.72 4.27 7.29
CA PRO A 21 -4.03 5.30 8.28
C PRO A 21 -3.52 6.69 7.88
N ARG A 22 -2.33 6.77 7.27
CA ARG A 22 -1.79 8.05 6.78
C ARG A 22 -2.68 8.65 5.69
N LEU A 23 -3.13 7.83 4.73
CA LEU A 23 -4.08 8.27 3.72
C LEU A 23 -5.40 8.74 4.35
N ALA A 24 -5.93 8.02 5.34
CA ALA A 24 -7.15 8.42 6.03
C ALA A 24 -6.97 9.79 6.72
N GLY A 25 -5.87 9.99 7.44
CA GLY A 25 -5.58 11.28 8.09
C GLY A 25 -5.34 12.42 7.11
N SER A 26 -4.69 12.16 5.97
CA SER A 26 -4.50 13.14 4.89
C SER A 26 -5.82 13.47 4.19
N LYS A 27 -6.72 12.49 4.01
CA LYS A 27 -8.08 12.70 3.47
C LYS A 27 -8.95 13.53 4.40
N GLU A 28 -8.81 13.35 5.70
CA GLU A 28 -9.55 14.13 6.70
C GLU A 28 -9.10 15.58 6.77
N GLN A 29 -7.79 15.85 6.58
CA GLN A 29 -7.24 17.20 6.57
C GLN A 29 -7.45 17.92 5.23
N ALA A 30 -7.43 17.17 4.11
CA ALA A 30 -7.70 17.63 2.74
C ALA A 30 -6.92 18.91 2.32
N ASP A 31 -5.74 19.07 2.90
CA ASP A 31 -4.87 20.24 2.83
C ASP A 31 -3.77 20.09 1.77
N ASP A 32 -3.35 18.86 1.49
CA ASP A 32 -2.38 18.53 0.44
C ASP A 32 -2.93 17.47 -0.53
N LEU A 33 -3.38 17.94 -1.71
CA LEU A 33 -3.89 17.08 -2.77
C LEU A 33 -2.79 16.25 -3.45
N ASP A 34 -1.56 16.73 -3.46
CA ASP A 34 -0.43 16.02 -4.06
C ASP A 34 -0.02 14.86 -3.14
N GLU A 35 0.09 15.09 -1.82
CA GLU A 35 0.33 14.02 -0.83
C GLU A 35 -0.77 12.94 -0.90
N LEU A 36 -2.03 13.35 -0.99
CA LEU A 36 -3.15 12.43 -1.15
C LEU A 36 -2.98 11.50 -2.34
N LYS A 37 -2.63 12.09 -3.49
CA LYS A 37 -2.43 11.34 -4.73
C LYS A 37 -1.24 10.41 -4.65
N GLU A 38 -0.12 10.86 -4.08
CA GLU A 38 1.06 10.02 -3.85
C GLU A 38 0.74 8.81 -2.96
N LEU A 39 0.01 9.02 -1.87
CA LEU A 39 -0.41 7.95 -0.96
C LEU A 39 -1.37 6.96 -1.63
N GLU A 40 -2.33 7.45 -2.43
CA GLU A 40 -3.24 6.61 -3.20
C GLU A 40 -2.50 5.76 -4.24
N ASP A 41 -1.58 6.38 -5.00
CA ASP A 41 -0.79 5.68 -6.01
C ASP A 41 0.16 4.64 -5.39
N GLU A 42 0.79 4.96 -4.26
CA GLU A 42 1.65 4.00 -3.54
C GLU A 42 0.84 2.82 -3.00
N ILE A 43 -0.30 3.07 -2.35
CA ILE A 43 -1.19 2.01 -1.86
C ILE A 43 -1.66 1.13 -3.01
N LYS A 44 -2.12 1.73 -4.12
CA LYS A 44 -2.61 1.00 -5.28
C LYS A 44 -1.53 0.11 -5.89
N SER A 45 -0.32 0.64 -6.06
CA SER A 45 0.83 -0.12 -6.58
C SER A 45 1.15 -1.34 -5.69
N LEU A 46 1.16 -1.15 -4.36
CA LEU A 46 1.38 -2.22 -3.40
C LEU A 46 0.27 -3.26 -3.39
N GLU A 47 -0.99 -2.85 -3.54
CA GLU A 47 -2.14 -3.75 -3.64
C GLU A 47 -2.10 -4.59 -4.93
N GLU A 48 -1.74 -3.99 -6.06
CA GLU A 48 -1.52 -4.71 -7.32
C GLU A 48 -0.37 -5.71 -7.22
N GLU A 49 0.75 -5.33 -6.59
CA GLU A 49 1.87 -6.24 -6.34
C GLU A 49 1.44 -7.40 -5.42
N ALA A 50 0.71 -7.13 -4.35
CA ALA A 50 0.17 -8.15 -3.46
C ALA A 50 -0.79 -9.10 -4.19
N ALA A 51 -1.65 -8.58 -5.07
CA ALA A 51 -2.58 -9.39 -5.86
C ALA A 51 -1.83 -10.33 -6.81
N LYS A 52 -0.82 -9.82 -7.54
CA LYS A 52 0.04 -10.61 -8.43
C LYS A 52 0.77 -11.72 -7.67
N LEU A 53 1.30 -11.39 -6.48
CA LEU A 53 1.98 -12.35 -5.62
C LEU A 53 1.01 -13.44 -5.13
N ARG A 54 -0.21 -13.09 -4.75
CA ARG A 54 -1.24 -14.06 -4.30
C ARG A 54 -1.73 -14.99 -5.42
N ALA A 55 -1.72 -14.52 -6.66
CA ALA A 55 -2.07 -15.31 -7.84
C ALA A 55 -0.94 -16.24 -8.32
N SER A 56 0.26 -16.16 -7.72
CA SER A 56 1.47 -16.92 -8.08
C SER A 56 1.89 -17.97 -7.05
#